data_AF-A0ABD5MZ68-F1
#
_entry.id   AF-A0ABD5MZ68-F1
#
_cell.length_a   1.000
_cell.length_b   1.000
_cell.length_c   1.000
_cell.angle_alpha   90.00
_cell.angle_beta   90.00
_cell.angle_gamma   90.00
#
_symmetry.space_group_name_H-M   'P 1'
#
loop_
_entity.id
_entity.type
_entity.pdbx_description
1 polymer ?
#
loop_
_entity_poly.entity_id
_entity_poly.type
_entity_poly.pdbx_seq_one_letter_code
_entity_poly.pdbx_strand_id
1 'polypeptide(L)'
;MDFVWEKPVLVFYKERKEKPERRAFTVVKARKLIVSQNDEFEFSGNIKDFFPLMGDIDYISTEKGSSDQYILCWFEDKEDDLSKAWRRLTSVTFPKGISFSNDKKGKRTYNVEFKAKKGKL
;
A
#
# COMPACT_ATOMS: atom_id res chain seq x y z
N MET A 1 6.68 16.56 -4.49
CA MET A 1 5.99 16.24 -5.76
C MET A 1 4.97 15.16 -5.49
N ASP A 2 3.76 15.27 -6.06
CA ASP A 2 2.68 14.31 -5.85
C ASP A 2 2.49 13.43 -7.08
N PHE A 3 2.44 12.13 -6.86
CA PHE A 3 2.16 11.10 -7.84
C PHE A 3 0.81 10.46 -7.55
N VAL A 4 0.00 10.26 -8.59
CA VAL A 4 -1.39 9.81 -8.45
C VAL A 4 -1.67 8.66 -9.41
N TRP A 5 -2.14 7.54 -8.86
CA TRP A 5 -2.63 6.41 -9.62
C TRP A 5 -4.11 6.19 -9.37
N GLU A 6 -4.90 6.13 -10.45
CA GLU A 6 -6.34 5.88 -10.40
C GLU A 6 -6.60 4.38 -10.56
N LYS A 7 -7.42 3.83 -9.67
CA LYS A 7 -7.81 2.42 -9.63
C LYS A 7 -6.64 1.39 -9.60
N PRO A 8 -5.54 1.60 -8.85
CA PRO A 8 -4.45 0.64 -8.86
C PRO A 8 -4.82 -0.66 -8.12
N VAL A 9 -4.21 -1.78 -8.54
CA VAL A 9 -4.11 -2.99 -7.72
C VAL A 9 -2.80 -2.93 -6.96
N LEU A 10 -2.89 -2.97 -5.63
CA LEU A 10 -1.72 -2.89 -4.76
C LEU A 10 -1.50 -4.26 -4.11
N VAL A 11 -0.25 -4.71 -4.12
CA VAL A 11 0.19 -5.94 -3.47
C VAL A 11 1.08 -5.58 -2.30
N PHE A 12 0.76 -6.13 -1.14
CA PHE A 12 1.46 -5.87 0.11
C PHE A 12 2.25 -7.12 0.48
N TYR A 13 3.51 -6.93 0.84
CA TYR A 13 4.36 -7.97 1.43
C TYR A 13 4.81 -7.52 2.80
N LYS A 14 4.99 -8.46 3.73
CA LYS A 14 5.70 -8.17 4.98
C LYS A 14 7.19 -8.04 4.66
N GLU A 15 7.79 -6.92 5.05
CA GLU A 15 9.23 -6.72 4.85
C GLU A 15 10.01 -7.46 5.94
N ARG A 16 10.75 -8.48 5.54
CA ARG A 16 11.58 -9.31 6.43
C ARG A 16 13.02 -9.27 5.93
N LYS A 17 13.93 -8.72 6.74
CA LYS A 17 15.34 -8.53 6.36
C LYS A 17 16.09 -9.85 6.19
N GLU A 18 15.84 -10.81 7.09
CA GLU A 18 16.59 -12.08 7.11
C GLU A 18 16.08 -13.08 6.08
N LYS A 19 14.77 -13.09 5.82
CA LYS A 19 14.15 -13.99 4.85
C LYS A 19 13.07 -13.24 4.07
N PRO A 20 13.41 -12.71 2.88
CA PRO A 20 12.46 -11.99 2.05
C PRO A 20 11.19 -12.80 1.81
N GLU A 21 10.05 -12.26 2.22
CA GLU A 21 8.77 -12.91 2.05
C GLU A 21 8.38 -12.88 0.57
N ARG A 22 8.11 -14.06 0.00
CA ARG A 22 7.73 -14.20 -1.42
C ARG A 22 6.22 -14.23 -1.60
N ARG A 23 5.48 -14.46 -0.52
CA ARG A 23 4.01 -14.51 -0.56
C ARG A 23 3.43 -13.13 -0.28
N ALA A 24 2.49 -12.72 -1.12
CA ALA A 24 1.69 -11.54 -0.85
C ALA A 24 0.94 -11.75 0.48
N PHE A 25 1.08 -10.77 1.38
CA PHE A 25 0.34 -10.73 2.63
C PHE A 25 -1.12 -10.32 2.38
N THR A 26 -1.33 -9.30 1.55
CA THR A 26 -2.67 -8.93 1.08
C THR A 26 -2.58 -8.27 -0.30
N VAL A 27 -3.67 -8.37 -1.04
CA VAL A 27 -3.85 -7.68 -2.33
C VAL A 27 -5.11 -6.84 -2.21
N VAL A 28 -5.04 -5.57 -2.59
CA VAL A 28 -6.18 -4.66 -2.51
C VAL A 28 -6.41 -3.98 -3.86
N LYS A 29 -7.68 -3.72 -4.18
CA LYS A 29 -8.05 -2.79 -5.24
C LYS A 29 -8.42 -1.47 -4.59
N ALA A 30 -7.68 -0.41 -4.92
CA ALA A 30 -7.97 0.93 -4.43
C ALA A 30 -8.73 1.73 -5.48
N ARG A 31 -9.47 2.75 -5.05
CA ARG A 31 -9.96 3.79 -5.96
C ARG A 31 -8.85 4.71 -6.41
N LYS A 32 -7.96 5.08 -5.49
CA LYS A 32 -6.88 6.03 -5.74
C LYS A 32 -5.69 5.77 -4.80
N LEU A 33 -4.48 5.85 -5.34
CA LEU A 33 -3.23 5.93 -4.58
C LEU A 33 -2.64 7.31 -4.81
N ILE A 34 -2.26 7.98 -3.73
CA ILE A 34 -1.54 9.25 -3.76
C ILE A 34 -0.22 9.04 -3.03
N VAL A 35 0.89 9.39 -3.66
CA VAL A 35 2.23 9.30 -3.08
C VAL A 35 2.91 10.64 -3.23
N SER A 36 3.36 11.21 -2.12
CA SER A 36 4.10 12.46 -2.06
C SER A 36 5.52 12.16 -1.63
N GLN A 37 6.50 12.64 -2.38
CA GLN A 37 7.91 12.59 -1.99
C GLN A 37 8.30 13.92 -1.31
N ASN A 38 8.89 13.83 -0.12
CA ASN A 38 9.43 14.98 0.61
C ASN A 38 10.89 15.27 0.20
N ASP A 39 11.44 16.36 0.74
CA ASP A 39 12.81 16.82 0.43
C ASP A 39 13.91 15.88 0.95
N GLU A 40 13.58 15.00 1.90
CA GLU A 40 14.49 13.99 2.47
C GLU A 40 14.46 12.65 1.69
N PHE A 41 13.85 12.63 0.50
CA PHE A 41 13.62 11.43 -0.31
C PHE A 41 12.74 10.36 0.35
N GLU A 42 12.08 10.67 1.46
CA GLU A 42 11.05 9.82 2.04
C GLU A 42 9.72 10.03 1.31
N PHE A 43 8.87 9.00 1.39
CA PHE A 43 7.55 9.03 0.79
C PHE A 43 6.50 9.01 1.88
N SER A 44 5.44 9.78 1.67
CA SER A 44 4.19 9.66 2.40
C SER A 44 3.07 9.48 1.41
N GLY A 45 1.94 8.96 1.86
CA GLY A 45 0.84 8.77 0.93
C GLY A 45 -0.41 8.25 1.57
N ASN A 46 -1.38 8.02 0.71
CA ASN A 46 -2.69 7.59 1.12
C ASN A 46 -3.30 6.68 0.04
N ILE A 47 -3.97 5.63 0.53
CA ILE A 47 -4.74 4.70 -0.30
C ILE A 47 -6.21 4.97 0.04
N LYS A 48 -6.98 5.44 -0.95
CA LYS A 48 -8.40 5.78 -0.79
C LYS A 48 -9.32 4.69 -1.29
N ASP A 49 -10.40 4.51 -0.54
CA ASP A 49 -11.56 3.68 -0.88
C ASP A 49 -11.15 2.34 -1.47
N PHE A 50 -10.40 1.56 -0.70
CA PHE A 50 -9.91 0.26 -1.15
C PHE A 50 -10.65 -0.90 -0.49
N PHE A 51 -10.58 -2.04 -1.14
CA PHE A 51 -11.08 -3.31 -0.60
C PHE A 51 -10.07 -4.43 -0.84
N PRO A 52 -9.92 -5.36 0.12
CA PRO A 52 -9.07 -6.53 -0.06
C PRO A 52 -9.67 -7.47 -1.10
N LEU A 53 -8.83 -7.87 -2.06
CA LEU A 53 -9.08 -8.96 -2.99
C LEU A 53 -8.61 -10.31 -2.41
N MET A 54 -7.56 -10.27 -1.58
CA MET A 54 -6.97 -11.44 -0.93
C MET A 54 -6.30 -11.03 0.39
N GLY A 55 -6.24 -11.94 1.35
CA GLY A 55 -5.52 -11.75 2.61
C GLY A 55 -6.31 -10.91 3.61
N ASP A 56 -5.74 -10.77 4.80
CA ASP A 56 -6.36 -10.05 5.91
C ASP A 56 -5.66 -8.71 6.12
N ILE A 57 -6.28 -7.64 5.65
CA ILE A 57 -5.77 -6.28 5.84
C ILE A 57 -5.88 -5.81 7.30
N ASP A 58 -6.83 -6.34 8.06
CA ASP A 58 -7.07 -5.92 9.45
C ASP A 58 -5.88 -6.29 10.35
N TYR A 59 -5.05 -7.27 9.96
CA TYR A 59 -3.79 -7.60 10.63
C TYR A 59 -2.90 -6.37 10.84
N ILE A 60 -2.87 -5.41 9.90
CA ILE A 60 -2.05 -4.19 10.02
C ILE A 60 -2.42 -3.37 11.28
N SER A 61 -3.68 -3.42 11.70
CA SER A 61 -4.18 -2.72 12.88
C SER A 61 -3.95 -3.49 14.20
N THR A 62 -3.40 -4.71 14.15
CA THR A 62 -3.02 -5.48 15.35
C THR A 62 -1.72 -4.95 15.95
N GLU A 63 -1.43 -5.23 17.23
CA GLU A 63 -0.17 -4.86 17.88
C GLU A 63 1.07 -5.38 17.13
N LYS A 64 0.98 -6.60 16.60
CA LYS A 64 2.06 -7.19 15.80
C LYS A 64 2.16 -6.57 14.40
N GLY A 65 1.02 -6.28 13.76
CA GLY A 65 1.02 -5.71 12.42
C GLY A 65 1.41 -4.23 12.38
N SER A 66 1.11 -3.47 13.43
CA SER A 66 1.45 -2.04 13.53
C SER A 66 2.95 -1.80 13.71
N SER A 67 3.66 -2.78 14.28
CA SER A 67 5.12 -2.77 14.46
C SER A 67 5.90 -3.38 13.28
N ASP A 68 5.21 -4.06 12.35
CA ASP A 68 5.81 -4.60 11.13
C ASP A 68 6.07 -3.49 10.09
N GLN A 69 7.03 -3.75 9.19
CA GLN A 69 7.24 -2.98 7.98
C GLN A 69 6.72 -3.75 6.76
N TYR A 70 6.33 -3.01 5.73
CA TYR A 70 5.73 -3.58 4.54
C TYR A 70 6.42 -3.10 3.26
N ILE A 71 6.27 -3.88 2.20
CA ILE A 71 6.59 -3.49 0.84
C ILE A 71 5.26 -3.35 0.09
N LEU A 72 5.05 -2.21 -0.55
CA LEU A 72 3.91 -1.96 -1.41
C LEU A 72 4.36 -1.98 -2.86
N CYS A 73 3.65 -2.74 -3.66
CA CYS A 73 3.95 -3.00 -5.06
C CYS A 73 2.69 -2.74 -5.89
N TRP A 74 2.80 -1.97 -6.98
CA TRP A 74 1.73 -1.87 -7.97
C TRP A 74 2.27 -1.71 -9.37
N PHE A 75 1.40 -2.04 -10.32
CA PHE A 75 1.68 -1.93 -11.74
C PHE A 75 0.92 -0.74 -12.34
N GLU A 76 1.58 -0.01 -13.23
CA GLU A 76 0.99 1.09 -13.97
C GLU A 76 0.55 0.63 -15.36
N ASP A 77 -0.75 0.33 -15.51
CA ASP A 77 -1.34 -0.22 -16.74
C ASP A 77 -1.17 0.67 -17.98
N LYS A 78 -0.81 1.95 -17.81
CA LYS A 78 -0.63 2.92 -18.90
C LYS A 78 0.81 3.01 -19.42
N GLU A 79 1.76 2.36 -18.75
CA GLU A 79 3.16 2.33 -19.16
C GLU A 79 3.41 1.07 -19.98
N ASP A 80 3.75 1.25 -21.25
CA ASP A 80 3.98 0.14 -22.19
C ASP A 80 5.29 -0.60 -21.92
N ASP A 81 6.29 0.09 -21.32
CA ASP A 81 7.53 -0.54 -20.90
C ASP A 81 7.36 -1.23 -19.54
N LEU A 82 7.18 -2.56 -19.56
CA LEU A 82 7.02 -3.39 -18.36
C LEU A 82 8.14 -3.18 -17.31
N SER A 83 9.36 -2.81 -17.74
CA SER A 83 10.47 -2.55 -16.83
C SER A 83 10.31 -1.23 -16.05
N LYS A 84 9.53 -0.30 -16.60
CA LYS A 84 9.18 1.00 -16.02
C LYS A 84 7.82 0.98 -15.34
N ALA A 85 6.89 0.15 -15.78
CA ALA A 85 5.54 0.05 -15.23
C ALA A 85 5.49 -0.47 -13.79
N TRP A 86 6.55 -1.13 -13.33
CA TRP A 86 6.64 -1.68 -11.98
C TRP A 86 7.07 -0.64 -10.94
N ARG A 87 6.14 -0.29 -10.03
CA ARG A 87 6.36 0.65 -8.92
C ARG A 87 6.46 -0.10 -7.59
N ARG A 88 7.33 0.41 -6.70
CA ARG A 88 7.55 -0.20 -5.38
C ARG A 88 7.90 0.83 -4.33
N LEU A 89 7.31 0.70 -3.15
CA LEU A 89 7.71 1.38 -1.91
C LEU A 89 8.17 0.34 -0.89
N THR A 90 9.24 0.64 -0.14
CA THR A 90 9.78 -0.22 0.93
C THR A 90 9.86 0.53 2.25
N SER A 91 9.95 -0.24 3.34
CA SER A 91 9.88 0.25 4.71
C SER A 91 8.59 1.03 4.96
N VAL A 92 7.49 0.52 4.41
CA VAL A 92 6.17 1.13 4.54
C VAL A 92 5.64 0.86 5.94
N THR A 93 5.13 1.90 6.59
CA THR A 93 4.45 1.84 7.88
C THR A 93 3.12 2.59 7.82
N PHE A 94 2.23 2.26 8.76
CA PHE A 94 0.87 2.81 8.83
C PHE A 94 0.65 3.49 10.19
N PRO A 95 1.13 4.72 10.40
CA PRO A 95 1.23 5.32 11.72
C PRO A 95 -0.10 5.48 12.45
N LYS A 96 -1.19 5.67 11.70
CA LYS A 96 -2.55 5.83 12.23
C LYS A 96 -3.38 4.55 12.13
N GLY A 97 -2.77 3.43 11.72
CA GLY A 97 -3.48 2.20 11.39
C GLY A 97 -4.41 2.35 10.18
N ILE A 98 -5.33 1.41 10.03
CA ILE A 98 -6.29 1.37 8.93
C ILE A 98 -7.69 1.73 9.44
N SER A 99 -8.34 2.63 8.72
CA SER A 99 -9.73 3.01 8.97
C SER A 99 -10.66 2.37 7.94
N PHE A 100 -11.93 2.17 8.28
CA PHE A 100 -12.94 1.73 7.32
C PHE A 100 -14.30 2.35 7.61
N SER A 101 -15.14 2.36 6.57
CA SER A 101 -16.57 2.67 6.65
C SER A 101 -17.37 1.49 6.11
N ASN A 102 -18.59 1.31 6.60
CA ASN A 102 -19.51 0.28 6.13
C ASN A 102 -20.54 0.89 5.18
N ASP A 103 -20.85 0.19 4.09
CA ASP A 103 -22.01 0.51 3.28
C ASP A 103 -23.32 -0.03 3.91
N LYS A 104 -24.46 0.26 3.26
CA LYS A 104 -25.79 -0.20 3.70
C LYS A 104 -25.93 -1.73 3.77
N LYS A 105 -25.03 -2.48 3.13
CA LYS A 105 -24.99 -3.96 3.11
C LYS A 105 -23.92 -4.51 4.07
N GLY A 106 -23.27 -3.65 4.86
CA GLY A 106 -22.20 -4.04 5.78
C GLY A 106 -20.84 -4.27 5.12
N LYS A 107 -20.67 -3.90 3.84
CA LYS A 107 -19.38 -4.05 3.15
C LYS A 107 -18.42 -2.96 3.61
N ARG A 108 -17.22 -3.36 4.04
CA ARG A 108 -16.14 -2.47 4.46
C ARG A 108 -15.45 -1.83 3.25
N THR A 109 -15.26 -0.52 3.33
CA THR A 109 -14.41 0.26 2.43
C THR A 109 -13.33 0.94 3.25
N TYR A 110 -12.08 0.64 2.93
CA TYR A 110 -10.93 0.98 3.75
C TYR A 110 -10.22 2.24 3.25
N ASN A 111 -9.57 2.94 4.18
CA ASN A 111 -8.74 4.11 3.93
C ASN A 111 -7.52 4.07 4.86
N VAL A 112 -6.35 4.41 4.32
CA VAL A 112 -5.11 4.40 5.09
C VAL A 112 -4.14 5.48 4.63
N GLU A 113 -3.44 6.08 5.60
CA GLU A 113 -2.25 6.90 5.39
C GLU A 113 -1.00 6.07 5.71
N PHE A 114 0.06 6.27 4.93
CA PHE A 114 1.31 5.55 5.11
C PHE A 114 2.53 6.47 5.00
N LYS A 115 3.65 5.97 5.50
CA LYS A 115 5.00 6.49 5.25
C LYS A 115 5.87 5.39 4.68
N ALA A 116 6.86 5.72 3.87
CA ALA A 116 7.84 4.79 3.32
C ALA A 116 9.20 5.45 3.20
N LYS A 117 10.28 4.69 3.40
CA LYS A 117 11.65 5.26 3.36
C LYS A 117 12.26 5.28 1.97
N LYS A 118 11.85 4.37 1.09
CA LYS A 118 12.43 4.25 -0.26
C LYS A 118 11.36 3.88 -1.26
N GLY A 119 11.58 4.29 -2.51
CA GLY A 119 10.63 4.09 -3.58
C GLY A 119 11.29 4.02 -4.96
N LYS A 120 10.71 3.21 -5.85
CA LYS A 120 10.85 3.31 -7.30
C LYS A 120 9.46 3.70 -7.81
N LEU A 121 9.27 4.98 -8.09
CA LEU A 121 8.05 5.56 -8.64
C LEU A 121 8.14 5.78 -10.14
#